data_AF-A0A7W8KB48-F1
#
_entry.id   AF-A0A7W8KB48-F1
#
_cell.length_a   1.000
_cell.length_b   1.000
_cell.length_c   1.000
_cell.angle_alpha   90.00
_cell.angle_beta   90.00
_cell.angle_gamma   90.00
#
_symmetry.space_group_name_H-M   'P 1'
#
loop_
_entity.id
_entity.type
_entity.pdbx_description
1 polymer ?
#
loop_
_entity_poly.entity_id
_entity_poly.type
_entity_poly.pdbx_seq_one_letter_code
_entity_poly.pdbx_strand_id
1 'polypeptide(L)'
;MTRSPLFRLACCTALIGAVLTACGRSDSTSAVSSGPALQAGAPDLSGLAVDPGARIAALQPQATETYAITLNFAPGSASSVVNAMTAAAKRWQGLVTQGLPNATVNIAANTCGSNAAYSGTIDDLLVFTGSKNIDGPGGILAQSGPCSVRTASGLTLYSTLIFDSSDLAQFGSQLTDIATHELGHSLGIGSLWSRFRLVSGANSNNPVYTGANGVREYRAAGGTLSSVPVENQGGSGTKGAHWRETTFNTELMTGYLNSGVKNPLSRISVGSLQDMGYAVNYAGADAYSVPLAAQGRSGIDLDGREQIIEPKYRVD
;
A
#
# COMPACT_ATOMS: atom_id res chain seq x y z
N MET A 1 80.72 -23.28 -43.26
CA MET A 1 81.16 -22.02 -43.90
C MET A 1 79.94 -21.18 -44.22
N THR A 2 79.93 -19.91 -43.77
CA THR A 2 79.18 -18.72 -44.28
C THR A 2 77.65 -18.78 -44.39
N ARG A 3 76.82 -17.76 -44.13
CA ARG A 3 76.80 -16.42 -43.50
C ARG A 3 75.27 -16.06 -43.47
N SER A 4 74.81 -15.28 -42.48
CA SER A 4 73.44 -14.68 -42.38
C SER A 4 73.14 -13.68 -43.54
N PRO A 5 71.94 -13.06 -43.76
CA PRO A 5 71.03 -12.45 -42.76
C PRO A 5 69.49 -12.39 -43.05
N LEU A 6 68.80 -11.73 -42.11
CA LEU A 6 67.38 -11.31 -41.95
C LEU A 6 66.66 -10.65 -43.14
N PHE A 7 65.31 -10.76 -43.19
CA PHE A 7 64.36 -9.64 -43.42
C PHE A 7 62.90 -10.02 -43.03
N ARG A 8 62.14 -9.06 -42.48
CA ARG A 8 60.72 -9.15 -42.03
C ARG A 8 59.73 -8.95 -43.19
N LEU A 9 58.52 -9.53 -43.12
CA LEU A 9 57.25 -8.80 -43.38
C LEU A 9 55.99 -9.57 -42.94
N ALA A 10 54.95 -8.82 -42.58
CA ALA A 10 53.67 -9.20 -41.99
C ALA A 10 52.68 -9.88 -42.97
N CYS A 11 51.72 -10.65 -42.44
CA CYS A 11 50.62 -11.26 -43.21
C CYS A 11 49.26 -10.86 -42.61
N CYS A 12 48.43 -10.20 -43.44
CA CYS A 12 46.99 -10.02 -43.24
C CYS A 12 46.26 -11.24 -43.84
N THR A 13 45.21 -11.73 -43.17
CA THR A 13 44.25 -12.67 -43.78
C THR A 13 42.83 -12.31 -43.38
N ALA A 14 41.98 -12.17 -44.40
CA ALA A 14 40.57 -11.78 -44.35
C ALA A 14 39.64 -13.00 -44.20
N LEU A 15 38.46 -12.77 -43.62
CA LEU A 15 37.37 -13.73 -43.42
C LEU A 15 36.24 -13.55 -44.44
N ILE A 16 35.76 -14.66 -45.02
CA ILE A 16 34.41 -14.90 -45.60
C ILE A 16 34.23 -16.44 -45.48
N GLY A 17 33.15 -17.11 -45.08
CA GLY A 17 31.74 -16.84 -44.84
C GLY A 17 30.98 -18.10 -45.31
N ALA A 18 30.15 -18.74 -44.48
CA ALA A 18 29.26 -19.82 -44.90
C ALA A 18 27.97 -19.85 -44.07
N VAL A 19 26.84 -19.89 -44.78
CA VAL A 19 25.46 -19.95 -44.26
C VAL A 19 25.01 -21.41 -44.27
N LEU A 20 24.34 -21.85 -43.20
CA LEU A 20 23.53 -23.07 -43.18
C LEU A 20 22.20 -22.78 -42.46
N THR A 21 21.11 -23.10 -43.15
CA THR A 21 19.72 -22.97 -42.71
C THR A 21 19.31 -24.23 -41.95
N ALA A 22 18.65 -24.09 -40.80
CA ALA A 22 18.01 -25.18 -40.06
C ALA A 22 16.57 -24.81 -39.69
N CYS A 23 15.64 -25.74 -39.95
CA CYS A 23 14.21 -25.59 -39.71
C CYS A 23 13.78 -26.09 -38.32
N GLY A 24 12.96 -25.28 -37.63
CA GLY A 24 11.70 -25.68 -36.99
C GLY A 24 11.68 -26.65 -35.79
N ARG A 25 11.60 -26.08 -34.57
CA ARG A 25 10.60 -26.41 -33.53
C ARG A 25 10.73 -25.39 -32.39
N SER A 26 9.74 -24.52 -32.23
CA SER A 26 9.68 -23.53 -31.15
C SER A 26 8.76 -24.05 -30.05
N ASP A 27 9.34 -24.61 -29.00
CA ASP A 27 8.66 -24.74 -27.71
C ASP A 27 8.62 -23.34 -27.08
N SER A 28 7.46 -22.70 -27.14
CA SER A 28 7.22 -21.40 -26.51
C SER A 28 6.99 -21.58 -25.01
N THR A 29 8.07 -21.74 -24.24
CA THR A 29 8.07 -21.38 -22.83
C THR A 29 8.24 -19.87 -22.74
N SER A 30 7.11 -19.15 -22.70
CA SER A 30 7.09 -17.71 -22.46
C SER A 30 7.57 -17.44 -21.03
N ALA A 31 8.87 -17.21 -20.88
CA ALA A 31 9.39 -16.48 -19.74
C ALA A 31 8.74 -15.09 -19.76
N VAL A 32 7.83 -14.84 -18.81
CA VAL A 32 7.29 -13.50 -18.59
C VAL A 32 8.44 -12.67 -18.06
N SER A 33 9.15 -11.99 -18.97
CA SER A 33 10.07 -10.92 -18.60
C SER A 33 9.24 -9.83 -17.95
N SER A 34 9.37 -9.68 -16.64
CA SER A 34 8.93 -8.49 -15.91
C SER A 34 9.66 -7.29 -16.50
N GLY A 35 9.01 -6.59 -17.45
CA GLY A 35 9.47 -5.28 -17.89
C GLY A 35 9.53 -4.31 -16.70
N PRO A 36 10.34 -3.24 -16.78
CA PRO A 36 10.38 -2.26 -15.72
C PRO A 36 8.97 -1.69 -15.56
N ALA A 37 8.41 -1.84 -14.35
CA ALA A 37 7.22 -1.09 -13.97
C ALA A 37 7.52 0.39 -14.25
N LEU A 38 6.62 1.08 -14.95
CA LEU A 38 6.65 2.54 -14.99
C LEU A 38 6.64 3.01 -13.54
N GLN A 39 7.80 3.46 -13.06
CA GLN A 39 7.94 4.02 -11.73
C GLN A 39 6.94 5.17 -11.66
N ALA A 40 5.99 5.11 -10.72
CA ALA A 40 5.17 6.26 -10.41
C ALA A 40 6.11 7.45 -10.25
N GLY A 41 5.80 8.58 -10.90
CA GLY A 41 6.59 9.79 -10.69
C GLY A 41 6.70 10.09 -9.20
N ALA A 42 7.81 10.66 -8.75
CA ALA A 42 8.03 10.97 -7.34
C ALA A 42 6.78 11.63 -6.71
N PRO A 43 6.36 11.20 -5.51
CA PRO A 43 5.11 11.65 -4.91
C PRO A 43 5.14 13.17 -4.69
N ASP A 44 3.98 13.79 -4.82
CA ASP A 44 3.81 15.21 -4.53
C ASP A 44 3.71 15.46 -3.02
N LEU A 45 4.80 16.00 -2.48
CA LEU A 45 4.96 16.36 -1.07
C LEU A 45 5.01 17.88 -0.86
N SER A 46 4.66 18.70 -1.86
CA SER A 46 4.89 20.15 -1.85
C SER A 46 4.01 20.94 -0.85
N GLY A 47 3.08 20.29 -0.16
CA GLY A 47 2.26 20.86 0.91
C GLY A 47 2.55 20.33 2.31
N LEU A 48 3.54 19.45 2.47
CA LEU A 48 3.87 18.85 3.78
C LEU A 48 4.96 19.64 4.47
N ALA A 49 4.74 19.95 5.75
CA ALA A 49 5.77 20.55 6.59
C ALA A 49 6.85 19.51 6.93
N VAL A 50 8.10 19.93 7.04
CA VAL A 50 9.15 19.06 7.60
C VAL A 50 8.87 18.86 9.09
N ASP A 51 8.83 17.61 9.53
CA ASP A 51 8.61 17.26 10.93
C ASP A 51 9.83 17.70 11.78
N PRO A 52 9.68 18.66 12.72
CA PRO A 52 10.80 19.10 13.54
C PRO A 52 11.23 18.04 14.57
N GLY A 53 10.39 17.03 14.85
CA GLY A 53 10.64 15.98 15.82
C GLY A 53 11.27 14.73 15.21
N ALA A 54 11.25 14.56 13.90
CA ALA A 54 11.70 13.33 13.24
C ALA A 54 12.91 13.56 12.34
N ARG A 55 13.81 12.59 12.30
CA ARG A 55 14.95 12.54 11.38
C ARG A 55 15.17 11.12 10.89
N ILE A 56 15.35 10.93 9.58
CA ILE A 56 15.81 9.65 9.06
C ILE A 56 17.34 9.57 9.23
N ALA A 57 17.87 8.39 9.55
CA ALA A 57 19.31 8.20 9.48
C ALA A 57 19.80 8.47 8.04
N ALA A 58 20.99 9.05 7.86
CA ALA A 58 21.56 9.28 6.52
C ALA A 58 21.47 8.01 5.67
N LEU A 59 21.15 8.17 4.37
CA LEU A 59 20.89 7.12 3.38
C LEU A 59 21.51 5.76 3.77
N GLN A 60 20.72 4.96 4.47
CA GLN A 60 21.02 3.54 4.60
C GLN A 60 20.67 2.90 3.24
N PRO A 61 21.42 1.87 2.79
CA PRO A 61 20.94 0.98 1.74
C PRO A 61 19.51 0.55 2.07
N GLN A 62 18.68 0.31 1.05
CA GLN A 62 17.33 -0.19 1.26
C GLN A 62 17.39 -1.37 2.24
N ALA A 63 16.57 -1.28 3.29
CA ALA A 63 16.46 -2.27 4.35
C ALA A 63 16.35 -3.68 3.74
N THR A 64 17.09 -4.63 4.31
CA THR A 64 17.13 -6.03 3.84
C THR A 64 16.33 -6.97 4.74
N GLU A 65 15.97 -6.46 5.91
CA GLU A 65 15.06 -7.03 6.88
C GLU A 65 13.61 -7.02 6.37
N THR A 66 12.78 -7.83 7.03
CA THR A 66 11.35 -7.92 6.77
C THR A 66 10.61 -6.72 7.34
N TYR A 67 9.54 -6.30 6.66
CA TYR A 67 8.73 -5.17 7.11
C TYR A 67 8.12 -5.39 8.52
N ALA A 68 8.19 -4.38 9.37
CA ALA A 68 7.70 -4.36 10.74
C ALA A 68 6.59 -3.30 10.95
N ILE A 69 5.58 -3.62 11.74
CA ILE A 69 4.56 -2.67 12.18
C ILE A 69 4.58 -2.63 13.70
N THR A 70 4.99 -1.49 14.25
CA THR A 70 4.97 -1.25 15.69
C THR A 70 3.63 -0.64 16.09
N LEU A 71 2.92 -1.29 17.01
CA LEU A 71 1.64 -0.82 17.53
C LEU A 71 1.84 -0.12 18.89
N ASN A 72 1.52 1.17 18.96
CA ASN A 72 1.52 1.93 20.21
C ASN A 72 0.08 2.14 20.69
N PHE A 73 -0.36 1.29 21.61
CA PHE A 73 -1.74 1.30 22.11
C PHE A 73 -2.01 2.43 23.10
N ALA A 74 -3.15 3.09 22.94
CA ALA A 74 -3.70 4.01 23.92
C ALA A 74 -3.97 3.30 25.25
N PRO A 75 -3.68 3.93 26.41
CA PRO A 75 -4.01 3.37 27.71
C PRO A 75 -5.49 3.01 27.82
N GLY A 76 -5.78 1.83 28.38
CA GLY A 76 -7.16 1.35 28.55
C GLY A 76 -7.82 0.79 27.28
N SER A 77 -7.07 0.59 26.20
CA SER A 77 -7.60 -0.05 24.98
C SER A 77 -8.20 -1.43 25.28
N ALA A 78 -9.35 -1.71 24.67
CA ALA A 78 -10.03 -3.00 24.83
C ALA A 78 -9.15 -4.17 24.32
N SER A 79 -9.18 -5.31 25.00
CA SER A 79 -8.41 -6.50 24.61
C SER A 79 -8.79 -7.03 23.23
N SER A 80 -10.06 -6.89 22.83
CA SER A 80 -10.53 -7.20 21.48
C SER A 80 -9.81 -6.37 20.41
N VAL A 81 -9.62 -5.07 20.66
CA VAL A 81 -8.91 -4.16 19.76
C VAL A 81 -7.42 -4.50 19.71
N VAL A 82 -6.80 -4.79 20.86
CA VAL A 82 -5.39 -5.23 20.90
C VAL A 82 -5.17 -6.48 20.04
N ASN A 83 -6.06 -7.47 20.18
CA ASN A 83 -5.98 -8.72 19.41
C ASN A 83 -6.21 -8.49 17.91
N ALA A 84 -7.24 -7.71 17.55
CA ALA A 84 -7.57 -7.41 16.16
C ALA A 84 -6.45 -6.63 15.46
N MET A 85 -5.89 -5.60 16.11
CA MET A 85 -4.77 -4.84 15.58
C MET A 85 -3.51 -5.67 15.44
N THR A 86 -3.22 -6.55 16.40
CA THR A 86 -2.09 -7.47 16.30
C THR A 86 -2.24 -8.43 15.11
N ALA A 87 -3.46 -8.94 14.87
CA ALA A 87 -3.76 -9.78 13.73
C ALA A 87 -3.64 -9.01 12.39
N ALA A 88 -4.16 -7.78 12.34
CA ALA A 88 -4.06 -6.89 11.18
C ALA A 88 -2.60 -6.53 10.85
N ALA A 89 -1.80 -6.18 11.85
CA ALA A 89 -0.37 -5.90 11.68
C ALA A 89 0.36 -7.11 11.11
N LYS A 90 0.12 -8.31 11.66
CA LYS A 90 0.68 -9.56 11.14
C LYS A 90 0.23 -9.83 9.69
N ARG A 91 -1.05 -9.55 9.37
CA ARG A 91 -1.59 -9.72 8.02
C ARG A 91 -0.84 -8.85 7.00
N TRP A 92 -0.64 -7.57 7.32
CA TRP A 92 0.07 -6.62 6.45
C TRP A 92 1.57 -6.89 6.37
N GLN A 93 2.23 -7.26 7.48
CA GLN A 93 3.63 -7.67 7.47
C GLN A 93 3.89 -8.94 6.63
N GLY A 94 2.88 -9.78 6.39
CA GLY A 94 2.98 -10.91 5.45
C GLY A 94 2.85 -10.51 3.97
N LEU A 95 2.34 -9.30 3.71
CA LEU A 95 2.09 -8.75 2.37
C LEU A 95 3.12 -7.72 1.96
N VAL A 96 3.63 -6.91 2.89
CA VAL A 96 4.74 -5.99 2.69
C VAL A 96 6.00 -6.69 3.19
N THR A 97 6.96 -6.91 2.30
CA THR A 97 8.02 -7.91 2.53
C THR A 97 9.39 -7.35 2.85
N GLN A 98 9.63 -6.09 2.51
CA GLN A 98 10.91 -5.44 2.70
C GLN A 98 10.73 -4.21 3.57
N GLY A 99 11.61 -4.06 4.56
CA GLY A 99 11.66 -2.88 5.41
C GLY A 99 12.03 -1.60 4.66
N LEU A 100 12.15 -0.54 5.43
CA LEU A 100 12.43 0.83 5.09
C LEU A 100 13.50 1.37 6.06
N PRO A 101 14.24 2.43 5.69
CA PRO A 101 15.27 2.98 6.58
C PRO A 101 14.72 3.41 7.95
N ASN A 102 15.43 3.09 9.03
CA ASN A 102 15.06 3.52 10.37
C ASN A 102 15.00 5.05 10.53
N ALA A 103 14.06 5.52 11.36
CA ALA A 103 13.92 6.94 11.72
C ALA A 103 14.07 7.14 13.22
N THR A 104 14.86 8.13 13.65
CA THR A 104 14.85 8.56 15.06
C THR A 104 13.88 9.72 15.22
N VAL A 105 12.94 9.56 16.15
CA VAL A 105 11.82 10.49 16.32
C VAL A 105 11.67 10.95 17.77
N ASN A 106 11.10 12.14 17.92
CA ASN A 106 10.58 12.71 19.15
C ASN A 106 9.24 13.36 18.83
N ILE A 107 8.20 12.55 18.81
CA ILE A 107 6.83 12.90 18.43
C ILE A 107 6.11 13.42 19.68
N ALA A 108 5.67 14.67 19.65
CA ALA A 108 4.89 15.24 20.74
C ALA A 108 3.51 14.56 20.86
N ALA A 109 2.91 14.66 22.04
CA ALA A 109 1.52 14.25 22.20
C ALA A 109 0.62 15.10 21.29
N ASN A 110 -0.43 14.49 20.77
CA ASN A 110 -1.41 15.10 19.86
C ASN A 110 -0.87 15.58 18.49
N THR A 111 0.34 15.16 18.08
CA THR A 111 0.87 15.42 16.73
C THR A 111 0.13 14.63 15.66
N CYS A 112 -0.36 13.44 16.00
CA CYS A 112 -1.02 12.47 15.13
C CYS A 112 -2.37 12.05 15.75
N GLY A 113 -3.34 12.98 15.73
CA GLY A 113 -4.62 12.79 16.42
C GLY A 113 -4.48 13.00 17.92
N SER A 114 -4.88 12.03 18.73
CA SER A 114 -4.75 12.06 20.20
C SER A 114 -3.70 11.08 20.72
N ASN A 115 -2.57 10.95 20.01
CA ASN A 115 -1.47 10.08 20.39
C ASN A 115 -0.79 10.54 21.69
N ALA A 116 -0.24 9.58 22.44
CA ALA A 116 0.73 9.88 23.50
C ALA A 116 2.06 10.34 22.90
N ALA A 117 2.86 11.07 23.68
CA ALA A 117 4.22 11.41 23.27
C ALA A 117 5.06 10.13 23.07
N TYR A 118 5.92 10.13 22.06
CA TYR A 118 6.78 9.00 21.71
C TYR A 118 8.17 9.49 21.33
N SER A 119 9.19 8.90 21.93
CA SER A 119 10.59 9.17 21.58
C SER A 119 11.32 7.85 21.44
N GLY A 120 12.01 7.66 20.32
CA GLY A 120 12.64 6.39 19.99
C GLY A 120 13.00 6.25 18.53
N THR A 121 13.16 5.00 18.10
CA THR A 121 13.41 4.64 16.70
C THR A 121 12.16 3.98 16.14
N ILE A 122 11.71 4.45 14.98
CA ILE A 122 10.71 3.78 14.17
C ILE A 122 11.45 2.91 13.17
N ASP A 123 11.24 1.61 13.32
CA ASP A 123 11.49 0.60 12.29
C ASP A 123 10.20 0.47 11.46
N ASP A 124 10.34 0.75 10.16
CA ASP A 124 9.27 0.73 9.14
C ASP A 124 8.05 1.61 9.36
N LEU A 125 7.11 1.20 10.22
CA LEU A 125 5.86 1.90 10.52
C LEU A 125 5.54 1.86 12.01
N LEU A 126 5.29 3.05 12.59
CA LEU A 126 4.67 3.20 13.90
C LEU A 126 3.19 3.58 13.75
N VAL A 127 2.30 2.83 14.38
CA VAL A 127 0.87 3.12 14.42
C VAL A 127 0.46 3.47 15.84
N PHE A 128 0.02 4.72 16.05
CA PHE A 128 -0.67 5.10 17.28
C PHE A 128 -2.10 4.57 17.22
N THR A 129 -2.40 3.56 18.02
CA THR A 129 -3.67 2.82 17.91
C THR A 129 -4.37 2.60 19.25
N GLY A 130 -5.57 2.04 19.23
CA GLY A 130 -6.34 1.72 20.43
C GLY A 130 -7.82 2.04 20.28
N SER A 131 -8.53 2.04 21.41
CA SER A 131 -9.93 2.43 21.47
C SER A 131 -10.13 3.61 22.42
N LYS A 132 -10.88 4.62 21.99
CA LYS A 132 -11.27 5.79 22.79
C LYS A 132 -12.69 6.20 22.42
N ASN A 133 -13.36 7.01 23.25
CA ASN A 133 -14.59 7.66 22.81
C ASN A 133 -14.23 8.71 21.74
N ILE A 134 -14.86 8.63 20.57
CA ILE A 134 -14.67 9.59 19.47
C ILE A 134 -15.87 10.53 19.44
N ASP A 135 -17.07 10.00 19.18
CA ASP A 135 -18.31 10.77 19.10
C ASP A 135 -19.52 10.10 19.78
N GLY A 136 -19.33 8.92 20.35
CA GLY A 136 -20.38 8.18 21.03
C GLY A 136 -21.06 7.16 20.10
N PRO A 137 -22.22 6.61 20.48
CA PRO A 137 -22.82 5.52 19.71
C PRO A 137 -23.35 5.96 18.33
N GLY A 138 -23.07 5.14 17.30
CA GLY A 138 -23.66 5.22 15.96
C GLY A 138 -22.97 6.17 14.98
N GLY A 139 -21.87 6.80 15.39
CA GLY A 139 -21.07 7.73 14.59
C GLY A 139 -19.87 7.06 13.93
N ILE A 140 -18.70 7.68 14.13
CA ILE A 140 -17.43 7.22 13.60
C ILE A 140 -17.03 5.90 14.26
N LEU A 141 -16.82 4.86 13.43
CA LEU A 141 -16.28 3.58 13.85
C LEU A 141 -14.79 3.61 14.11
N ALA A 142 -14.06 4.23 13.20
CA ALA A 142 -12.62 4.30 13.23
C ALA A 142 -12.11 5.54 12.49
N GLN A 143 -10.93 5.99 12.89
CA GLN A 143 -10.15 6.98 12.18
C GLN A 143 -8.79 6.37 11.88
N SER A 144 -8.36 6.41 10.63
CA SER A 144 -7.06 5.88 10.22
C SER A 144 -6.38 6.70 9.16
N GLY A 145 -5.06 6.74 9.19
CA GLY A 145 -4.28 7.22 8.07
C GLY A 145 -2.91 7.79 8.43
N PRO A 146 -2.08 8.07 7.42
CA PRO A 146 -0.71 8.57 7.62
C PRO A 146 -0.74 9.94 8.28
N CYS A 147 0.10 10.15 9.29
CA CYS A 147 0.33 11.48 9.87
C CYS A 147 1.62 12.11 9.35
N SER A 148 2.61 11.28 9.06
CA SER A 148 3.89 11.69 8.48
C SER A 148 4.39 10.65 7.49
N VAL A 149 5.08 11.11 6.46
CA VAL A 149 5.67 10.29 5.40
C VAL A 149 7.18 10.53 5.28
N ARG A 150 7.88 9.59 4.66
CA ARG A 150 9.32 9.68 4.38
C ARG A 150 9.51 10.55 3.13
N THR A 151 10.31 11.62 3.19
CA THR A 151 10.51 12.50 2.03
C THR A 151 11.08 11.75 0.82
N ALA A 152 11.98 10.79 1.06
CA ALA A 152 12.65 10.04 0.00
C ALA A 152 11.71 9.13 -0.83
N SER A 153 10.67 8.56 -0.21
CA SER A 153 9.78 7.58 -0.85
C SER A 153 8.31 7.99 -0.89
N GLY A 154 7.90 8.94 -0.06
CA GLY A 154 6.50 9.30 0.21
C GLY A 154 5.71 8.26 1.00
N LEU A 155 6.34 7.15 1.43
CA LEU A 155 5.68 6.10 2.22
C LEU A 155 5.47 6.53 3.66
N THR A 156 4.45 6.01 4.32
CA THR A 156 4.12 6.32 5.72
C THR A 156 5.29 6.01 6.65
N LEU A 157 5.61 6.96 7.54
CA LEU A 157 6.54 6.74 8.65
C LEU A 157 5.77 6.42 9.94
N TYR A 158 4.76 7.23 10.25
CA TYR A 158 3.85 6.95 11.35
C TYR A 158 2.42 7.38 11.02
N SER A 159 1.46 6.65 11.59
CA SER A 159 0.03 6.82 11.38
C SER A 159 -0.75 6.77 12.69
N THR A 160 -2.03 7.07 12.59
CA THR A 160 -3.00 6.82 13.66
C THR A 160 -4.03 5.80 13.18
N LEU A 161 -4.56 5.00 14.11
CA LEU A 161 -5.72 4.14 13.91
C LEU A 161 -6.49 3.96 15.22
N ILE A 162 -7.57 4.73 15.42
CA ILE A 162 -8.36 4.70 16.67
C ILE A 162 -9.77 4.22 16.39
N PHE A 163 -10.23 3.22 17.14
CA PHE A 163 -11.63 2.76 17.13
C PHE A 163 -12.47 3.54 18.14
N ASP A 164 -13.74 3.83 17.82
CA ASP A 164 -14.67 4.31 18.85
C ASP A 164 -15.04 3.18 19.80
N SER A 165 -14.64 3.34 21.06
CA SER A 165 -14.98 2.44 22.15
C SER A 165 -16.48 2.25 22.36
N SER A 166 -17.30 3.23 21.95
CA SER A 166 -18.75 3.25 22.09
C SER A 166 -19.44 2.31 21.11
N ASP A 167 -18.80 2.04 19.97
CA ASP A 167 -19.37 1.25 18.88
C ASP A 167 -18.79 -0.16 18.78
N LEU A 168 -17.73 -0.50 19.52
CA LEU A 168 -17.05 -1.81 19.44
C LEU A 168 -17.98 -3.02 19.51
N ALA A 169 -19.07 -2.93 20.29
CA ALA A 169 -20.05 -4.00 20.42
C ALA A 169 -20.81 -4.28 19.11
N GLN A 170 -21.00 -3.27 18.26
CA GLN A 170 -21.73 -3.37 17.00
C GLN A 170 -20.98 -4.19 15.94
N PHE A 171 -19.65 -4.23 16.01
CA PHE A 171 -18.80 -4.85 14.98
C PHE A 171 -17.78 -5.84 15.53
N GLY A 172 -17.97 -6.34 16.75
CA GLY A 172 -17.00 -7.23 17.41
C GLY A 172 -16.61 -8.45 16.58
N SER A 173 -17.52 -9.04 15.80
CA SER A 173 -17.25 -10.19 14.92
C SER A 173 -16.46 -9.83 13.66
N GLN A 174 -16.50 -8.57 13.22
CA GLN A 174 -15.80 -8.04 12.05
C GLN A 174 -14.62 -7.13 12.42
N LEU A 175 -14.31 -7.00 13.71
CA LEU A 175 -13.29 -6.09 14.22
C LEU A 175 -11.90 -6.33 13.61
N THR A 176 -11.55 -7.58 13.30
CA THR A 176 -10.27 -7.90 12.64
C THR A 176 -10.27 -7.49 11.16
N ASP A 177 -11.40 -7.63 10.46
CA ASP A 177 -11.55 -7.16 9.07
C ASP A 177 -11.44 -5.63 9.06
N ILE A 178 -12.15 -4.93 9.96
CA ILE A 178 -12.05 -3.47 10.12
C ILE A 178 -10.60 -3.09 10.45
N ALA A 179 -9.97 -3.71 11.44
CA ALA A 179 -8.57 -3.42 11.77
C ALA A 179 -7.62 -3.60 10.58
N THR A 180 -7.86 -4.62 9.75
CA THR A 180 -7.06 -4.86 8.54
C THR A 180 -7.32 -3.81 7.47
N HIS A 181 -8.58 -3.46 7.25
CA HIS A 181 -9.01 -2.40 6.33
C HIS A 181 -8.38 -1.05 6.73
N GLU A 182 -8.61 -0.62 7.96
CA GLU A 182 -8.13 0.64 8.51
C GLU A 182 -6.60 0.72 8.48
N LEU A 183 -5.90 -0.39 8.79
CA LEU A 183 -4.44 -0.42 8.70
C LEU A 183 -3.94 -0.31 7.25
N GLY A 184 -4.75 -0.69 6.26
CA GLY A 184 -4.51 -0.40 4.84
C GLY A 184 -4.48 1.11 4.55
N HIS A 185 -5.43 1.87 5.11
CA HIS A 185 -5.41 3.34 5.02
C HIS A 185 -4.19 3.96 5.71
N SER A 186 -3.79 3.42 6.86
CA SER A 186 -2.54 3.80 7.54
C SER A 186 -1.28 3.56 6.69
N LEU A 187 -1.26 2.51 5.86
CA LEU A 187 -0.18 2.25 4.90
C LEU A 187 -0.23 3.15 3.65
N GLY A 188 -1.34 3.85 3.43
CA GLY A 188 -1.53 4.83 2.37
C GLY A 188 -2.51 4.45 1.27
N ILE A 189 -3.17 3.30 1.36
CA ILE A 189 -4.23 2.93 0.41
C ILE A 189 -5.34 3.98 0.51
N GLY A 190 -5.78 4.51 -0.63
CA GLY A 190 -6.75 5.60 -0.68
C GLY A 190 -6.13 6.96 -0.42
N SER A 191 -5.62 7.18 0.79
CA SER A 191 -5.12 8.48 1.27
C SER A 191 -3.94 9.01 0.45
N LEU A 192 -2.92 8.18 0.19
CA LEU A 192 -1.73 8.63 -0.51
C LEU A 192 -1.85 8.56 -2.04
N TRP A 193 -2.89 7.93 -2.60
CA TRP A 193 -3.01 7.69 -4.03
C TRP A 193 -2.90 8.98 -4.87
N SER A 194 -3.53 10.08 -4.43
CA SER A 194 -3.47 11.36 -5.14
C SER A 194 -2.06 11.96 -5.12
N ARG A 195 -1.33 11.81 -4.00
CA ARG A 195 0.06 12.28 -3.88
C ARG A 195 1.00 11.50 -4.79
N PHE A 196 0.77 10.20 -4.94
CA PHE A 196 1.49 9.37 -5.90
C PHE A 196 0.98 9.51 -7.35
N ARG A 197 -0.01 10.39 -7.60
CA ARG A 197 -0.63 10.61 -8.92
C ARG A 197 -1.20 9.31 -9.52
N LEU A 198 -1.71 8.44 -8.66
CA LEU A 198 -2.28 7.14 -9.03
C LEU A 198 -3.79 7.21 -9.28
N VAL A 199 -4.43 8.35 -9.03
CA VAL A 199 -5.86 8.57 -9.27
C VAL A 199 -6.06 9.72 -10.25
N SER A 200 -6.89 9.47 -11.26
CA SER A 200 -7.39 10.48 -12.18
C SER A 200 -8.85 10.79 -11.89
N GLY A 201 -9.23 12.06 -12.05
CA GLY A 201 -10.58 12.53 -11.73
C GLY A 201 -10.92 12.44 -10.25
N ALA A 202 -9.95 12.59 -9.35
CA ALA A 202 -10.21 12.72 -7.91
C ALA A 202 -11.28 13.79 -7.65
N ASN A 203 -12.17 13.55 -6.68
CA ASN A 203 -13.35 14.38 -6.37
C ASN A 203 -14.41 14.53 -7.48
N SER A 204 -14.23 13.91 -8.65
CA SER A 204 -15.25 13.90 -9.71
C SER A 204 -16.36 12.87 -9.44
N ASN A 205 -17.31 12.75 -10.37
CA ASN A 205 -18.32 11.69 -10.35
C ASN A 205 -17.78 10.34 -10.81
N ASN A 206 -16.57 10.27 -11.36
CA ASN A 206 -15.97 9.01 -11.80
C ASN A 206 -14.45 8.96 -11.62
N PRO A 207 -13.95 9.02 -10.37
CA PRO A 207 -12.54 8.80 -10.09
C PRO A 207 -12.12 7.37 -10.48
N VAL A 208 -10.91 7.25 -11.01
CA VAL A 208 -10.32 5.97 -11.40
C VAL A 208 -8.86 5.90 -10.99
N TYR A 209 -8.42 4.72 -10.59
CA TYR A 209 -7.05 4.43 -10.24
C TYR A 209 -6.29 3.88 -11.45
N THR A 210 -5.08 4.39 -11.67
CA THR A 210 -4.27 4.21 -12.89
C THR A 210 -2.91 3.58 -12.63
N GLY A 211 -2.61 3.14 -11.41
CA GLY A 211 -1.38 2.41 -11.08
C GLY A 211 -1.27 1.10 -11.86
N ALA A 212 -0.08 0.84 -12.42
CA ALA A 212 0.13 -0.26 -13.36
C ALA A 212 -0.08 -1.63 -12.72
N ASN A 213 0.35 -1.80 -11.47
CA ASN A 213 0.22 -3.06 -10.74
C ASN A 213 -1.22 -3.30 -10.31
N GLY A 214 -1.89 -2.31 -9.71
CA GLY A 214 -3.31 -2.40 -9.35
C GLY A 214 -4.20 -2.69 -10.56
N VAL A 215 -3.96 -2.01 -11.69
CA VAL A 215 -4.69 -2.27 -12.95
C VAL A 215 -4.44 -3.68 -13.47
N ARG A 216 -3.19 -4.16 -13.46
CA ARG A 216 -2.87 -5.54 -13.88
C ARG A 216 -3.66 -6.56 -13.06
N GLU A 217 -3.67 -6.42 -11.74
CA GLU A 217 -4.36 -7.35 -10.85
C GLU A 217 -5.88 -7.24 -10.96
N TYR A 218 -6.42 -6.03 -11.20
CA TYR A 218 -7.84 -5.83 -11.51
C TYR A 218 -8.25 -6.61 -12.77
N ARG A 219 -7.44 -6.55 -13.85
CA ARG A 219 -7.68 -7.33 -15.06
C ARG A 219 -7.61 -8.83 -14.81
N ALA A 220 -6.61 -9.28 -14.05
CA ALA A 220 -6.47 -10.70 -13.69
C ALA A 220 -7.66 -11.22 -12.85
N ALA A 221 -8.27 -10.35 -12.04
CA ALA A 221 -9.46 -10.66 -11.26
C ALA A 221 -10.79 -10.62 -12.06
N GLY A 222 -10.76 -10.36 -13.37
CA GLY A 222 -11.95 -10.31 -14.23
C GLY A 222 -12.46 -8.91 -14.55
N GLY A 223 -11.73 -7.87 -14.14
CA GLY A 223 -12.06 -6.48 -14.46
C GLY A 223 -12.02 -6.16 -15.97
N THR A 224 -13.01 -5.40 -16.44
CA THR A 224 -13.20 -5.10 -17.88
C THR A 224 -12.76 -3.68 -18.30
N LEU A 225 -12.48 -2.78 -17.34
CA LEU A 225 -12.09 -1.39 -17.58
C LEU A 225 -10.57 -1.16 -17.60
N SER A 226 -10.08 -0.19 -18.37
CA SER A 226 -8.63 0.09 -18.49
C SER A 226 -8.00 0.67 -17.23
N SER A 227 -8.83 1.06 -16.26
CA SER A 227 -8.46 1.59 -14.96
C SER A 227 -9.37 0.98 -13.89
N VAL A 228 -8.96 1.04 -12.62
CA VAL A 228 -9.71 0.46 -11.50
C VAL A 228 -10.71 1.51 -10.98
N PRO A 229 -12.03 1.23 -10.92
CA PRO A 229 -12.99 2.19 -10.38
C PRO A 229 -12.74 2.51 -8.91
N VAL A 230 -12.59 3.79 -8.61
CA VAL A 230 -12.50 4.31 -7.23
C VAL A 230 -13.89 4.76 -6.79
N GLU A 231 -14.17 4.69 -5.49
CA GLU A 231 -15.45 5.09 -4.92
C GLU A 231 -15.75 6.57 -5.22
N ASN A 232 -16.97 6.83 -5.70
CA ASN A 232 -17.41 8.12 -6.16
C ASN A 232 -18.58 8.69 -5.33
N GLN A 233 -19.13 7.88 -4.43
CA GLN A 233 -20.20 8.23 -3.50
C GLN A 233 -19.66 8.35 -2.08
N GLY A 234 -20.51 8.83 -1.19
CA GLY A 234 -20.21 8.94 0.23
C GLY A 234 -19.52 10.22 0.66
N GLY A 235 -19.12 10.24 1.93
CA GLY A 235 -18.46 11.37 2.58
C GLY A 235 -16.98 11.52 2.22
N SER A 236 -16.31 12.50 2.82
CA SER A 236 -14.86 12.72 2.65
C SER A 236 -14.00 11.58 3.18
N GLY A 237 -14.53 10.76 4.09
CA GLY A 237 -13.88 9.52 4.53
C GLY A 237 -14.03 8.37 3.54
N THR A 238 -14.92 8.47 2.55
CA THR A 238 -15.28 7.33 1.70
C THR A 238 -14.88 7.57 0.25
N LYS A 239 -15.33 8.70 -0.31
CA LYS A 239 -15.16 9.06 -1.70
C LYS A 239 -13.68 9.28 -2.02
N GLY A 240 -13.18 8.60 -3.05
CA GLY A 240 -11.80 8.76 -3.51
C GLY A 240 -10.77 7.94 -2.74
N ALA A 241 -11.15 7.33 -1.61
CA ALA A 241 -10.23 6.58 -0.76
C ALA A 241 -10.45 5.06 -0.80
N HIS A 242 -11.57 4.62 -1.35
CA HIS A 242 -11.95 3.21 -1.43
C HIS A 242 -12.01 2.70 -2.87
N TRP A 243 -11.95 1.38 -3.02
CA TRP A 243 -12.46 0.76 -4.23
C TRP A 243 -13.97 0.94 -4.32
N ARG A 244 -14.48 1.09 -5.55
CA ARG A 244 -15.90 1.34 -5.76
C ARG A 244 -16.76 0.15 -5.33
N GLU A 245 -17.63 0.37 -4.35
CA GLU A 245 -18.46 -0.68 -3.77
C GLU A 245 -19.30 -1.42 -4.83
N THR A 246 -19.94 -0.67 -5.72
CA THR A 246 -20.81 -1.24 -6.77
C THR A 246 -20.06 -2.09 -7.80
N THR A 247 -18.73 -2.01 -7.84
CA THR A 247 -17.87 -2.84 -8.69
C THR A 247 -17.25 -3.99 -7.92
N PHE A 248 -16.81 -3.76 -6.67
CA PHE A 248 -15.95 -4.68 -5.95
C PHE A 248 -16.66 -5.49 -4.87
N ASN A 249 -17.79 -5.00 -4.34
CA ASN A 249 -18.61 -5.64 -3.32
C ASN A 249 -17.76 -6.13 -2.12
N THR A 250 -17.38 -7.40 -2.08
CA THR A 250 -16.69 -7.99 -0.92
C THR A 250 -15.20 -7.68 -0.82
N GLU A 251 -14.59 -6.93 -1.74
CA GLU A 251 -13.16 -6.58 -1.59
C GLU A 251 -12.96 -5.74 -0.31
N LEU A 252 -11.96 -6.10 0.49
CA LEU A 252 -11.78 -5.56 1.84
C LEU A 252 -11.65 -4.03 1.89
N MET A 253 -11.02 -3.39 0.90
CA MET A 253 -10.76 -1.94 0.83
C MET A 253 -11.88 -1.17 0.11
N THR A 254 -13.08 -1.73 0.07
CA THR A 254 -14.31 -0.99 -0.23
C THR A 254 -14.87 -0.31 1.02
N GLY A 255 -15.75 0.68 0.87
CA GLY A 255 -16.35 1.38 2.01
C GLY A 255 -17.41 0.58 2.78
N TYR A 256 -17.54 -0.73 2.54
CA TYR A 256 -18.54 -1.60 3.16
C TYR A 256 -17.93 -2.96 3.50
N LEU A 257 -18.07 -3.40 4.74
CA LEU A 257 -17.66 -4.74 5.13
C LEU A 257 -18.84 -5.68 5.17
N ASN A 258 -18.81 -6.69 4.30
CA ASN A 258 -19.91 -7.60 4.12
C ASN A 258 -19.99 -8.59 5.29
N SER A 259 -21.18 -8.77 5.86
CA SER A 259 -21.40 -9.66 7.00
C SER A 259 -21.77 -11.08 6.56
N GLY A 260 -21.29 -12.09 7.28
CA GLY A 260 -21.61 -13.51 6.99
C GLY A 260 -20.90 -14.09 5.77
N VAL A 261 -20.05 -13.30 5.11
CA VAL A 261 -19.17 -13.70 4.02
C VAL A 261 -17.76 -13.21 4.29
N LYS A 262 -16.77 -13.72 3.54
CA LYS A 262 -15.39 -13.25 3.63
C LYS A 262 -15.25 -11.91 2.91
N ASN A 263 -14.53 -10.96 3.53
CA ASN A 263 -14.03 -9.74 2.89
C ASN A 263 -12.56 -9.93 2.47
N PRO A 264 -12.25 -10.44 1.26
CA PRO A 264 -10.88 -10.70 0.85
C PRO A 264 -10.04 -9.44 0.67
N LEU A 265 -8.83 -9.44 1.23
CA LEU A 265 -7.77 -8.50 0.88
C LEU A 265 -7.11 -8.95 -0.42
N SER A 266 -7.53 -8.38 -1.55
CA SER A 266 -7.20 -8.89 -2.87
C SER A 266 -5.81 -8.48 -3.35
N ARG A 267 -5.36 -9.13 -4.42
CA ARG A 267 -4.16 -8.73 -5.17
C ARG A 267 -4.26 -7.31 -5.74
N ILE A 268 -5.46 -6.76 -5.92
CA ILE A 268 -5.68 -5.38 -6.41
C ILE A 268 -5.19 -4.39 -5.36
N SER A 269 -5.63 -4.55 -4.11
CA SER A 269 -5.19 -3.74 -2.96
C SER A 269 -3.69 -3.86 -2.72
N VAL A 270 -3.15 -5.08 -2.78
CA VAL A 270 -1.69 -5.32 -2.68
C VAL A 270 -0.92 -4.66 -3.83
N GLY A 271 -1.45 -4.70 -5.05
CA GLY A 271 -0.85 -4.02 -6.21
C GLY A 271 -0.78 -2.51 -6.03
N SER A 272 -1.78 -1.92 -5.37
CA SER A 272 -1.78 -0.49 -5.10
C SER A 272 -0.65 -0.03 -4.17
N LEU A 273 -0.22 -0.89 -3.24
CA LEU A 273 0.96 -0.65 -2.41
C LEU A 273 2.26 -0.70 -3.23
N GLN A 274 2.37 -1.66 -4.17
CA GLN A 274 3.53 -1.74 -5.06
C GLN A 274 3.65 -0.51 -5.95
N ASP A 275 2.52 0.01 -6.45
CA ASP A 275 2.49 1.23 -7.25
C ASP A 275 2.94 2.48 -6.46
N MET A 276 2.85 2.46 -5.12
CA MET A 276 3.44 3.49 -4.25
C MET A 276 4.91 3.22 -3.90
N GLY A 277 5.43 2.03 -4.19
CA GLY A 277 6.84 1.66 -3.98
C GLY A 277 7.11 0.68 -2.83
N TYR A 278 6.08 0.11 -2.20
CA TYR A 278 6.29 -1.00 -1.26
C TYR A 278 6.74 -2.27 -2.00
N ALA A 279 7.64 -3.05 -1.39
CA ALA A 279 7.93 -4.41 -1.85
C ALA A 279 6.83 -5.36 -1.35
N VAL A 280 6.12 -6.04 -2.25
CA VAL A 280 4.91 -6.80 -1.89
C VAL A 280 4.98 -8.29 -2.23
N ASN A 281 4.23 -9.10 -1.49
CA ASN A 281 3.98 -10.52 -1.73
C ASN A 281 2.54 -10.77 -2.18
N TYR A 282 2.33 -10.91 -3.50
CA TYR A 282 1.02 -11.23 -4.06
C TYR A 282 0.50 -12.62 -3.68
N ALA A 283 1.37 -13.58 -3.38
CA ALA A 283 0.95 -14.93 -2.99
C ALA A 283 0.30 -14.96 -1.59
N GLY A 284 0.55 -13.93 -0.77
CA GLY A 284 -0.12 -13.76 0.51
C GLY A 284 -1.51 -13.12 0.40
N ALA A 285 -1.93 -12.60 -0.76
CA ALA A 285 -3.24 -11.99 -0.95
C ALA A 285 -4.36 -13.03 -0.95
N ASP A 286 -5.57 -12.62 -0.60
CA ASP A 286 -6.74 -13.49 -0.66
C ASP A 286 -7.21 -13.70 -2.10
N ALA A 287 -7.72 -14.91 -2.38
CA ALA A 287 -8.41 -15.19 -3.63
C ALA A 287 -9.65 -14.28 -3.75
N TYR A 288 -9.78 -13.62 -4.91
CA TYR A 288 -10.84 -12.67 -5.19
C TYR A 288 -11.10 -12.61 -6.71
N SER A 289 -12.33 -12.33 -7.09
CA SER A 289 -12.72 -12.05 -8.47
C SER A 289 -13.73 -10.91 -8.48
N VAL A 290 -13.59 -10.00 -9.44
CA VAL A 290 -14.51 -8.88 -9.66
C VAL A 290 -15.87 -9.48 -10.05
N PRO A 291 -16.95 -9.16 -9.31
CA PRO A 291 -18.30 -9.61 -9.64
C PRO A 291 -18.70 -9.23 -11.08
N LEU A 292 -19.31 -10.18 -11.79
CA LEU A 292 -19.79 -9.96 -13.17
C LEU A 292 -21.04 -9.04 -13.24
N ALA A 293 -21.67 -8.78 -12.10
CA ALA A 293 -22.80 -7.86 -11.96
C ALA A 293 -22.66 -7.08 -10.65
N ALA A 294 -23.12 -5.83 -10.67
CA ALA A 294 -23.21 -5.01 -9.45
C ALA A 294 -24.10 -5.72 -8.42
N GLN A 295 -23.56 -5.93 -7.23
CA GLN A 295 -24.26 -6.56 -6.11
C GLN A 295 -24.82 -5.47 -5.19
N GLY A 296 -25.88 -5.81 -4.44
CA GLY A 296 -26.41 -4.92 -3.41
C GLY A 296 -25.49 -4.88 -2.19
N ARG A 297 -25.43 -3.71 -1.53
CA ARG A 297 -24.67 -3.51 -0.28
C ARG A 297 -25.28 -4.35 0.84
N SER A 298 -24.49 -5.20 1.49
CA SER A 298 -24.96 -6.03 2.61
C SER A 298 -23.87 -6.18 3.66
N GLY A 299 -23.96 -5.43 4.76
CA GLY A 299 -22.97 -5.51 5.84
C GLY A 299 -22.87 -4.24 6.67
N ILE A 300 -21.71 -4.03 7.28
CA ILE A 300 -21.38 -2.82 8.02
C ILE A 300 -21.00 -1.72 7.02
N ASP A 301 -21.80 -0.65 7.02
CA ASP A 301 -21.52 0.57 6.27
C ASP A 301 -20.40 1.36 6.97
N LEU A 302 -19.25 1.54 6.30
CA LEU A 302 -18.18 2.44 6.74
C LEU A 302 -18.36 3.85 6.15
N ASP A 303 -19.27 4.03 5.19
CA ASP A 303 -19.49 5.32 4.53
C ASP A 303 -19.92 6.39 5.53
N GLY A 304 -19.13 7.46 5.64
CA GLY A 304 -19.36 8.55 6.57
C GLY A 304 -19.17 8.16 8.04
N ARG A 305 -18.74 6.93 8.30
CA ARG A 305 -18.43 6.37 9.63
C ARG A 305 -16.96 6.03 9.78
N GLU A 306 -16.17 6.20 8.74
CA GLU A 306 -14.71 6.26 8.82
C GLU A 306 -14.24 7.70 8.65
N GLN A 307 -13.18 8.05 9.38
CA GLN A 307 -12.42 9.26 9.13
C GLN A 307 -11.00 8.94 8.64
N ILE A 308 -10.75 9.20 7.36
CA ILE A 308 -9.42 9.03 6.77
C ILE A 308 -8.54 10.25 7.05
N ILE A 309 -7.33 9.99 7.55
CA ILE A 309 -6.32 10.99 7.88
C ILE A 309 -5.30 11.11 6.76
N GLU A 310 -5.05 12.34 6.34
CA GLU A 310 -3.97 12.71 5.41
C GLU A 310 -2.72 13.18 6.16
N PRO A 311 -1.51 12.92 5.64
CA PRO A 311 -0.29 13.35 6.32
C PRO A 311 -0.19 14.87 6.36
N LYS A 312 0.29 15.36 7.50
CA LYS A 312 0.62 16.79 7.72
C LYS A 312 2.11 17.05 7.57
N TYR A 313 2.92 16.02 7.80
CA TYR A 313 4.37 16.13 7.87
C TYR A 313 5.07 15.22 6.86
N ARG A 314 6.32 15.58 6.57
CA ARG A 314 7.30 14.72 5.93
C ARG A 314 8.59 14.73 6.73
N VAL A 315 9.38 13.67 6.63
CA VAL A 315 10.66 13.52 7.33
C VAL A 315 11.78 13.34 6.34
N ASP A 316 12.79 14.21 6.47
CA ASP A 316 14.02 14.20 5.66
C ASP A 316 15.07 13.22 6.22
#